data_AF-A0A831K0I6-F1
#
_entry.id   AF-A0A831K0I6-F1
#
_cell.length_a   1.000
_cell.length_b   1.000
_cell.length_c   1.000
_cell.angle_alpha   90.00
_cell.angle_beta   90.00
_cell.angle_gamma   90.00
#
_symmetry.space_group_name_H-M   'P 1'
#
loop_
_entity.id
_entity.type
_entity.pdbx_description
1 polymer ?
#
loop_
_entity_poly.entity_id
_entity_poly.type
_entity_poly.pdbx_seq_one_letter_code
_entity_poly.pdbx_strand_id
1 'polypeptide(L)'
;MSELLKLLKTAIKEIEEDGFQPRVALVGPKFAEIALEELKSLGLEIYIVRELNCDAILGDPRFIGHLRKASRRISLEPLIEEKEFWKEIEEIKNL
;
A
#
# COMPACT_ATOMS: atom_id res chain seq x y z
N MET A 1 5.38 -16.15 -1.64
CA MET A 1 5.57 -14.68 -1.66
C MET A 1 4.19 -14.05 -1.64
N SER A 2 3.90 -13.24 -0.62
CA SER A 2 2.61 -12.51 -0.44
C SER A 2 2.23 -11.72 -1.70
N GLU A 3 0.96 -11.73 -2.09
CA GLU A 3 0.46 -10.96 -3.25
C GLU A 3 0.63 -9.45 -3.02
N LEU A 4 0.44 -9.00 -1.78
CA LEU A 4 0.72 -7.63 -1.36
C LEU A 4 2.19 -7.28 -1.56
N LEU A 5 3.11 -8.17 -1.17
CA LEU A 5 4.54 -7.95 -1.37
C LEU A 5 4.90 -7.84 -2.87
N LYS A 6 4.23 -8.61 -3.74
CA LYS A 6 4.40 -8.47 -5.20
C LYS A 6 3.92 -7.10 -5.67
N LEU A 7 2.74 -6.67 -5.25
CA LEU A 7 2.16 -5.37 -5.58
C LEU A 7 3.07 -4.22 -5.17
N LEU A 8 3.56 -4.24 -3.92
CA LEU A 8 4.49 -3.24 -3.40
C LEU A 8 5.81 -3.21 -4.20
N LYS A 9 6.38 -4.37 -4.51
CA LYS A 9 7.62 -4.46 -5.32
C LYS A 9 7.42 -3.94 -6.74
N THR A 10 6.29 -4.24 -7.37
CA THR A 10 5.97 -3.70 -8.71
C THR A 10 5.90 -2.18 -8.67
N ALA A 11 5.18 -1.60 -7.70
CA ALA A 11 5.08 -0.16 -7.57
C ALA A 11 6.44 0.52 -7.31
N ILE A 12 7.30 -0.08 -6.48
CA ILE A 12 8.68 0.37 -6.27
C ILE A 12 9.46 0.36 -7.58
N LYS A 13 9.41 -0.75 -8.31
CA LYS A 13 10.15 -0.91 -9.58
C LYS A 13 9.72 0.12 -10.62
N GLU A 14 8.43 0.41 -10.73
CA GLU A 14 7.94 1.44 -11.65
C GLU A 14 8.48 2.83 -11.31
N ILE A 15 8.59 3.18 -10.02
CA ILE A 15 9.16 4.46 -9.57
C ILE A 15 10.66 4.50 -9.89
N GLU A 16 11.38 3.39 -9.72
CA GLU A 16 12.79 3.25 -10.07
C GLU A 16 13.04 3.35 -11.58
N GLU A 17 12.19 2.72 -12.39
CA GLU A 17 12.22 2.80 -13.86
C GLU A 17 11.95 4.22 -14.38
N ASP A 18 11.15 5.01 -13.64
CA ASP A 18 10.96 6.43 -13.87
C ASP A 18 12.17 7.30 -13.41
N GLY A 19 13.21 6.69 -12.83
CA GLY A 19 14.46 7.35 -12.44
C GLY A 19 14.52 7.88 -11.00
N PHE A 20 13.57 7.48 -10.15
CA PHE A 20 13.49 7.93 -8.75
C PHE A 20 13.96 6.87 -7.77
N GLN A 21 14.18 7.25 -6.51
CA GLN A 21 14.56 6.33 -5.44
C GLN A 21 13.47 6.27 -4.37
N PRO A 22 12.52 5.33 -4.46
CA PRO A 22 11.47 5.18 -3.47
C PRO A 22 12.08 4.70 -2.14
N ARG A 23 12.01 5.55 -1.11
CA ARG A 23 12.57 5.26 0.22
C ARG A 23 11.58 5.44 1.35
N VAL A 24 10.41 6.02 1.08
CA VAL A 24 9.38 6.26 2.08
C VAL A 24 8.05 5.65 1.68
N ALA A 25 7.27 5.27 2.69
CA ALA A 25 5.87 4.91 2.58
C ALA A 25 5.06 5.80 3.53
N LEU A 26 4.17 6.65 2.98
CA LEU A 26 3.12 7.31 3.75
C LEU A 26 1.93 6.37 3.78
N VAL A 27 1.52 5.88 4.94
CA VAL A 27 0.53 4.80 5.03
C VAL A 27 -0.63 5.18 5.93
N GLY A 28 -1.83 4.84 5.50
CA GLY A 28 -3.02 4.90 6.34
C GLY A 28 -2.98 3.84 7.43
N PRO A 29 -3.67 4.06 8.56
CA PRO A 29 -3.68 3.14 9.69
C PRO A 29 -4.17 1.73 9.31
N LYS A 30 -5.28 1.62 8.56
CA LYS A 30 -5.80 0.32 8.10
C LYS A 30 -4.88 -0.36 7.10
N PHE A 31 -4.19 0.41 6.24
CA PHE A 31 -3.17 -0.14 5.37
C PHE A 31 -2.03 -0.76 6.20
N ALA A 32 -1.55 -0.03 7.21
CA ALA A 32 -0.45 -0.47 8.06
C ALA A 32 -0.79 -1.75 8.84
N GLU A 33 -2.02 -1.90 9.34
CA GLU A 33 -2.47 -3.13 10.02
C GLU A 33 -2.25 -4.40 9.17
N ILE A 34 -2.33 -4.27 7.84
CA ILE A 34 -2.21 -5.39 6.91
C ILE A 34 -0.78 -5.53 6.37
N ALA A 35 -0.10 -4.41 6.11
CA ALA A 35 1.08 -4.36 5.25
C ALA A 35 2.40 -4.02 5.96
N LEU A 36 2.38 -3.74 7.27
CA LEU A 36 3.53 -3.17 7.97
C LEU A 36 4.79 -4.03 7.86
N GLU A 37 4.66 -5.34 8.00
CA GLU A 37 5.81 -6.25 7.95
C GLU A 37 6.40 -6.36 6.54
N GLU A 38 5.56 -6.42 5.49
CA GLU A 38 6.02 -6.32 4.11
C GLU A 38 6.75 -4.99 3.84
N LEU A 39 6.20 -3.87 4.28
CA LEU A 39 6.82 -2.56 4.09
C LEU A 39 8.18 -2.45 4.78
N LYS A 40 8.31 -2.96 6.02
CA LYS A 40 9.60 -3.03 6.73
C LYS A 40 10.60 -3.90 5.98
N SER A 41 10.16 -5.03 5.42
CA SER A 41 11.03 -5.95 4.66
C SER A 41 11.59 -5.33 3.37
N LEU A 42 10.94 -4.29 2.86
CA LEU A 42 11.37 -3.53 1.69
C LEU A 42 12.34 -2.39 2.04
N GLY A 43 12.64 -2.19 3.32
CA GLY A 43 13.57 -1.15 3.78
C GLY A 43 13.05 0.27 3.60
N LEU A 44 11.74 0.45 3.54
CA LEU A 44 11.11 1.77 3.46
C LEU A 44 10.99 2.40 4.85
N GLU A 45 11.22 3.71 4.93
CA GLU A 45 10.85 4.52 6.09
C GLU A 45 9.33 4.73 6.09
N ILE A 46 8.65 4.36 7.18
CA ILE A 46 7.19 4.28 7.23
C ILE A 46 6.63 5.41 8.09
N TYR A 47 5.72 6.20 7.53
CA TYR A 47 5.04 7.29 8.22
C TYR A 47 3.53 7.03 8.21
N ILE A 48 2.91 6.99 9.39
CA ILE A 48 1.46 6.83 9.50
C ILE A 48 0.79 8.18 9.26
N VAL A 49 -0.09 8.25 8.25
CA VAL A 49 -0.91 9.42 7.91
C VAL A 49 -2.38 9.02 8.03
N ARG A 50 -3.09 9.60 9.01
CA ARG A 50 -4.45 9.15 9.38
C ARG A 50 -5.44 9.27 8.22
N GLU A 51 -5.31 10.34 7.45
CA GLU A 51 -6.17 10.70 6.32
C GLU A 51 -6.10 9.71 5.16
N LEU A 52 -5.04 8.90 5.08
CA LEU A 52 -4.90 7.88 4.04
C LEU A 52 -5.69 6.60 4.33
N ASN A 53 -6.12 6.34 5.57
CA ASN A 53 -6.96 5.19 5.95
C ASN A 53 -6.51 3.83 5.35
N CYS A 54 -7.13 3.39 4.25
CA CYS A 54 -6.87 2.12 3.55
C CYS A 54 -5.81 2.23 2.44
N ASP A 55 -5.15 3.38 2.30
CA ASP A 55 -4.17 3.66 1.25
C ASP A 55 -2.74 3.78 1.77
N ALA A 56 -1.79 3.59 0.86
CA ALA A 56 -0.39 3.93 1.01
C ALA A 56 0.11 4.73 -0.19
N ILE A 57 1.07 5.61 0.04
CA ILE A 57 1.84 6.30 -1.00
C ILE A 57 3.30 5.90 -0.82
N LEU A 58 3.83 5.17 -1.81
CA LEU A 58 5.25 4.87 -1.91
C LEU A 58 5.92 5.94 -2.76
N GLY A 59 7.11 6.42 -2.38
CA GLY A 59 7.78 7.41 -3.21
C GLY A 59 9.17 7.84 -2.78
N ASP A 60 9.77 8.67 -3.63
CA ASP A 60 11.03 9.34 -3.35
C ASP A 60 10.76 10.61 -2.53
N PRO A 61 11.21 10.68 -1.26
CA PRO A 61 10.87 11.78 -0.36
C PRO A 61 11.34 13.15 -0.87
N ARG A 62 12.33 13.18 -1.78
CA ARG A 62 12.85 14.43 -2.37
C ARG A 62 11.87 15.06 -3.36
N PHE A 63 10.92 14.28 -3.88
CA PHE A 63 10.09 14.67 -5.02
C PHE A 63 8.60 14.36 -4.87
N ILE A 64 8.17 13.69 -3.79
CA ILE A 64 6.75 13.52 -3.46
C ILE A 64 6.06 14.88 -3.47
N GLY A 65 4.90 14.97 -4.14
CA GLY A 65 4.13 16.21 -4.28
C GLY A 65 4.68 17.19 -5.32
N HIS A 66 5.96 17.07 -5.71
CA HIS A 66 6.58 17.89 -6.74
C HIS A 66 6.49 17.25 -8.14
N LEU A 67 6.76 15.95 -8.23
CA LEU A 67 6.76 15.21 -9.50
C LEU A 67 5.83 14.01 -9.43
N ARG A 68 4.82 13.96 -10.30
CA ARG A 68 3.79 12.91 -10.30
C ARG A 68 4.38 11.49 -10.35
N LYS A 69 5.44 11.30 -11.14
CA LYS A 69 6.10 10.00 -11.34
C LYS A 69 6.91 9.52 -10.14
N ALA A 70 7.27 10.41 -9.20
CA ALA A 70 8.08 10.09 -8.04
C ALA A 70 7.34 9.31 -6.95
N SER A 71 6.06 9.00 -7.15
CA SER A 71 5.26 8.23 -6.20
C SER A 71 4.21 7.35 -6.89
N ARG A 72 3.72 6.36 -6.15
CA ARG A 72 2.55 5.53 -6.50
C ARG A 72 1.65 5.41 -5.28
N ARG A 73 0.34 5.55 -5.50
CA ARG A 73 -0.68 5.26 -4.48
C ARG A 73 -1.15 3.83 -4.65
N ILE A 74 -1.27 3.11 -3.55
CA ILE A 74 -1.76 1.73 -3.47
C ILE A 74 -2.93 1.73 -2.50
N SER A 75 -4.07 1.20 -2.93
CA SER A 75 -5.27 1.10 -2.11
C SER A 75 -5.56 -0.36 -1.78
N LEU A 76 -5.82 -0.67 -0.52
CA LEU A 76 -6.31 -1.99 -0.09
C LEU A 76 -7.83 -2.03 0.05
N GLU A 77 -8.52 -0.92 -0.15
CA GLU A 77 -9.99 -0.86 -0.07
C GLU A 77 -10.68 -1.96 -0.91
N PRO A 78 -10.27 -2.23 -2.16
CA PRO A 78 -10.87 -3.32 -2.95
C PRO A 78 -10.69 -4.71 -2.30
N LEU A 79 -9.56 -4.95 -1.64
CA LEU A 79 -9.26 -6.23 -0.98
C LEU A 79 -10.03 -6.39 0.34
N ILE A 80 -10.37 -5.27 1.00
CA ILE A 80 -11.16 -5.25 2.23
C ILE A 80 -12.64 -5.46 1.90
N GLU A 81 -13.17 -4.73 0.92
CA GLU A 81 -14.55 -4.89 0.44
C GLU A 81 -14.82 -6.32 -0.03
N GLU A 82 -13.90 -6.92 -0.79
CA GLU A 82 -14.04 -8.31 -1.23
C GLU A 82 -14.10 -9.29 -0.04
N LYS A 83 -13.22 -9.11 0.95
CA LYS A 83 -13.23 -9.97 2.16
C LYS A 83 -14.50 -9.81 2.98
N GLU A 84 -15.03 -8.59 3.11
CA GLU A 84 -16.29 -8.35 3.83
C GLU A 84 -17.48 -8.97 3.08
N PHE A 85 -17.54 -8.82 1.76
CA PHE A 85 -18.56 -9.45 0.92
C PHE A 85 -18.57 -10.98 1.06
N TRP A 86 -17.40 -11.63 1.06
CA TRP A 86 -17.33 -13.09 1.25
C TRP A 86 -17.75 -13.53 2.65
N LYS A 87 -17.45 -12.75 3.70
CA LYS A 87 -17.93 -13.03 5.06
C LYS A 87 -19.45 -12.97 5.14
N GLU A 88 -20.07 -11.96 4.53
CA GLU A 88 -21.54 -11.83 4.49
C GLU A 88 -22.20 -13.03 3.79
N ILE A 89 -21.63 -13.52 2.69
CA ILE A 89 -22.10 -14.73 2.00
C ILE A 89 -22.00 -15.97 2.90
N GLU A 90 -20.91 -16.13 3.66
CA GLU A 90 -20.76 -17.25 4.61
C GLU A 90 -21.76 -17.18 5.75
N GLU A 91 -22.02 -15.99 6.30
CA GLU A 91 -23.04 -15.80 7.34
C GLU A 91 -24.44 -16.14 6.83
N ILE A 92 -24.78 -15.75 5.60
CA ILE A 92 -26.06 -16.10 4.96
C ILE A 92 -26.19 -17.60 4.69
N LYS A 93 -25.11 -18.30 4.33
CA LYS A 93 -25.12 -19.75 4.09
C LYS A 93 -25.26 -20.58 5.36
N ASN A 94 -24.93 -20.00 6.51
CA ASN A 94 -25.02 -20.64 7.82
C ASN A 94 -26.35 -20.31 8.55
N LEU A 95 -27.27 -19.58 7.89
CA LEU A 95 -28.66 -19.34 8.30
C LEU A 95 -29.62 -20.30 7.57
#